data_AF-A0A8J2FNH0-F1
#
_entry.id   AF-A0A8J2FNH0-F1
#
_cell.length_a   1.000
_cell.length_b   1.000
_cell.length_c   1.000
_cell.angle_alpha   90.00
_cell.angle_beta   90.00
_cell.angle_gamma   90.00
#
_symmetry.space_group_name_H-M   'P 1'
#
loop_
_entity.id
_entity.type
_entity.pdbx_description
1 polymer ?
#
loop_
_entity_poly.entity_id
_entity_poly.type
_entity_poly.pdbx_seq_one_letter_code
_entity_poly.pdbx_strand_id
1 'polypeptide(L)'
;MTLASWFTVGRLILVPVIVSLLWLYGQSLAEGKPEEHFRWSSFALFLFAAVTDALDGLLARRLRQESPLGKILDPVADKLLIQATLLALALVGRPNARLVPDWFAYLMVARDLCLLWGGFLLWKVLPTFEIRPHWTGKIATFLTLLVIGAAFLGIRGLDLLCGLASLFAVSSLGVYSRYGIRSWIRASYLDPCQLPSQDRRKKTPQKSPP
;
A
#
# COMPACT_ATOMS: atom_id res chain seq x y z
N MET A 1 2.18 -16.44 -18.02
CA MET A 1 2.01 -15.11 -17.40
C MET A 1 0.57 -14.70 -17.56
N THR A 2 -0.15 -14.43 -16.47
CA THR A 2 -1.59 -14.07 -16.49
C THR A 2 -1.77 -12.59 -16.83
N LEU A 3 -2.92 -12.17 -17.40
CA LEU A 3 -3.24 -10.77 -17.70
C LEU A 3 -3.03 -9.83 -16.49
N ALA A 4 -3.39 -10.29 -15.29
CA ALA A 4 -3.17 -9.55 -14.04
C ALA A 4 -1.69 -9.14 -13.81
N SER A 5 -0.74 -9.98 -14.21
CA SER A 5 0.69 -9.70 -14.03
C SER A 5 1.18 -8.55 -14.91
N TRP A 6 0.57 -8.34 -16.08
CA TRP A 6 0.95 -7.26 -17.00
C TRP A 6 0.53 -5.90 -16.48
N PHE A 7 -0.66 -5.79 -15.87
CA PHE A 7 -1.12 -4.53 -15.28
C PHE A 7 -0.30 -4.14 -14.04
N THR A 8 0.09 -5.11 -13.22
CA THR A 8 0.96 -4.87 -12.05
C THR A 8 2.36 -4.43 -12.47
N VAL A 9 2.95 -5.06 -13.49
CA VAL A 9 4.22 -4.62 -14.08
C VAL A 9 4.09 -3.23 -14.72
N GLY A 10 2.99 -2.98 -15.43
CA GLY A 10 2.67 -1.67 -15.99
C GLY A 10 2.69 -0.59 -14.91
N ARG A 11 1.98 -0.80 -13.80
CA ARG A 11 1.98 0.14 -12.66
C ARG A 11 3.37 0.38 -12.09
N LEU A 12 4.17 -0.68 -11.94
CA LEU A 12 5.53 -0.54 -11.43
C LEU A 12 6.40 0.37 -12.33
N ILE A 13 6.13 0.38 -13.65
CA ILE A 13 6.76 1.29 -14.62
C ILE A 13 6.13 2.69 -14.56
N LEU A 14 4.82 2.81 -14.32
CA LEU A 14 4.13 4.10 -14.16
C LEU A 14 4.58 4.87 -12.92
N VAL A 15 4.91 4.20 -11.82
CA VAL A 15 5.36 4.85 -10.57
C VAL A 15 6.54 5.81 -10.80
N PRO A 16 7.70 5.39 -11.37
CA PRO A 16 8.81 6.31 -11.61
C PRO A 16 8.46 7.41 -12.61
N VAL A 17 7.54 7.17 -13.55
CA VAL A 17 7.05 8.21 -14.47
C VAL A 17 6.23 9.27 -13.75
N ILE A 18 5.33 8.88 -12.83
CA ILE A 18 4.56 9.81 -12.01
C ILE A 18 5.51 10.64 -11.12
N VAL A 19 6.48 9.99 -10.49
CA VAL A 19 7.47 10.65 -9.63
C VAL A 19 8.34 11.62 -10.43
N SER A 20 8.78 11.26 -11.64
CA SER A 20 9.60 12.14 -12.46
C SER A 20 8.82 13.35 -12.96
N LEU A 21 7.56 13.19 -13.37
CA LEU A 21 6.70 14.32 -13.75
C LEU A 21 6.42 15.26 -12.57
N LEU A 22 6.20 14.73 -11.37
CA LEU A 22 6.08 15.54 -10.15
C LEU A 22 7.38 16.27 -9.83
N TRP A 23 8.52 15.61 -10.02
CA TRP A 23 9.83 16.24 -9.84
C TRP A 23 10.06 17.40 -10.81
N LEU A 24 9.73 17.20 -12.09
CA LEU A 24 9.77 18.26 -13.12
C LEU A 24 8.84 19.41 -12.78
N TYR A 25 7.62 19.12 -12.31
CA TYR A 25 6.70 20.14 -11.80
C TYR A 25 7.31 20.92 -10.63
N GLY A 26 8.02 20.25 -9.71
CA GLY A 26 8.74 20.89 -8.61
C GLY A 26 9.86 21.81 -9.05
N GLN A 27 10.63 21.42 -10.08
CA GLN A 27 11.66 22.28 -10.68
C GLN A 27 11.04 23.53 -11.32
N SER A 28 9.97 23.35 -12.11
CA SER A 28 9.22 24.45 -12.72
C SER A 28 8.64 25.43 -11.67
N LEU A 29 8.18 24.91 -10.52
CA LEU A 29 7.70 25.74 -9.41
C LEU A 29 8.83 26.55 -8.75
N ALA A 30 10.03 25.98 -8.66
CA ALA A 30 11.23 26.64 -8.14
C ALA A 30 11.71 27.77 -9.06
N GLU A 31 11.61 27.58 -10.38
CA GLU A 31 11.88 28.61 -11.40
C GLU A 31 10.83 29.73 -11.43
N GLY A 32 9.72 29.56 -10.71
CA GLY A 32 8.66 30.56 -10.59
C GLY A 32 7.68 30.61 -11.75
N LYS A 33 7.76 29.66 -12.68
CA LYS A 33 6.84 29.48 -13.81
C LYS A 33 6.17 28.11 -13.69
N PRO A 34 5.11 27.96 -12.87
CA PRO A 34 4.47 26.67 -12.63
C PRO A 34 3.84 26.12 -13.92
N GLU A 35 4.40 25.02 -14.40
CA GLU A 35 3.97 24.28 -15.57
C GLU A 35 2.95 23.24 -15.14
N GLU A 36 1.70 23.69 -15.01
CA GLU A 36 0.57 22.89 -14.52
C GLU A 36 0.31 21.63 -15.34
N HIS A 37 0.78 21.56 -16.59
CA HIS A 37 0.63 20.38 -17.43
C HIS A 37 1.35 19.15 -16.82
N PHE A 38 2.49 19.32 -16.14
CA PHE A 38 3.16 18.23 -15.43
C PHE A 38 2.34 17.76 -14.23
N ARG A 39 1.71 18.68 -13.50
CA ARG A 39 0.84 18.37 -12.36
C ARG A 39 -0.37 17.57 -12.79
N TRP A 40 -1.08 18.03 -13.82
CA TRP A 40 -2.28 17.36 -14.34
C TRP A 40 -1.96 16.02 -15.01
N SER A 41 -0.84 15.92 -15.73
CA SER A 41 -0.39 14.65 -16.31
C SER A 41 -0.06 13.62 -15.24
N SER A 42 0.65 14.03 -14.19
CA SER A 42 0.94 13.17 -13.02
C SER A 42 -0.35 12.69 -12.34
N PHE A 43 -1.31 13.60 -12.16
CA PHE A 43 -2.60 13.28 -11.55
C PHE A 43 -3.40 12.29 -12.40
N ALA A 44 -3.46 12.49 -13.72
CA ALA A 44 -4.15 11.61 -14.65
C ALA A 44 -3.54 10.20 -14.65
N LEU A 45 -2.21 10.10 -14.68
CA LEU A 45 -1.51 8.81 -14.62
C LEU A 45 -1.71 8.11 -13.27
N PHE A 46 -1.66 8.85 -12.17
CA PHE A 46 -1.94 8.32 -10.83
C PHE A 46 -3.37 7.75 -10.74
N LEU A 47 -4.36 8.53 -11.20
CA LEU A 47 -5.76 8.09 -11.20
C LEU A 47 -5.96 6.87 -12.09
N PHE A 48 -5.35 6.87 -13.28
CA PHE A 48 -5.39 5.73 -14.20
C PHE A 48 -4.79 4.47 -13.56
N ALA A 49 -3.62 4.59 -12.92
CA ALA A 49 -2.96 3.47 -12.24
C ALA A 49 -3.80 2.94 -11.05
N ALA A 50 -4.40 3.83 -10.25
CA ALA A 50 -5.23 3.46 -9.11
C ALA A 50 -6.55 2.78 -9.53
N VAL A 51 -7.21 3.31 -10.57
CA VAL A 51 -8.46 2.72 -11.11
C VAL A 51 -8.18 1.36 -11.74
N THR A 52 -7.08 1.22 -12.48
CA THR A 52 -6.72 -0.05 -13.13
C THR A 52 -6.51 -1.16 -12.09
N ASP A 53 -5.83 -0.88 -10.97
CA ASP A 53 -5.69 -1.86 -9.87
C ASP A 53 -7.03 -2.28 -9.27
N ALA A 54 -7.91 -1.31 -8.99
CA ALA A 54 -9.20 -1.60 -8.40
C ALA A 54 -10.05 -2.49 -9.33
N LEU A 55 -9.97 -2.27 -10.64
CA LEU A 55 -10.66 -3.07 -11.65
C LEU A 55 -10.06 -4.47 -11.76
N ASP A 56 -8.73 -4.59 -11.82
CA ASP A 56 -8.05 -5.89 -11.91
C ASP A 56 -8.27 -6.74 -10.66
N GLY A 57 -8.22 -6.11 -9.47
CA GLY A 57 -8.51 -6.77 -8.21
C GLY A 57 -9.96 -7.26 -8.13
N LEU A 58 -10.91 -6.57 -8.78
CA LEU A 58 -12.30 -7.02 -8.87
C LEU A 58 -12.46 -8.15 -9.90
N LEU A 59 -11.80 -8.06 -11.06
CA LEU A 59 -11.85 -9.07 -12.11
C LEU A 59 -11.20 -10.38 -11.66
N ALA A 60 -10.04 -10.31 -11.03
CA ALA A 60 -9.30 -11.48 -10.52
C ALA A 60 -10.15 -12.29 -9.52
N ARG A 61 -10.88 -11.60 -8.63
CA ARG A 61 -11.81 -12.23 -7.68
C ARG A 61 -12.98 -12.95 -8.36
N ARG A 62 -13.49 -12.39 -9.47
CA ARG A 62 -14.60 -12.99 -10.23
C ARG A 62 -14.14 -14.16 -11.09
N LEU A 63 -12.94 -14.09 -11.66
CA LEU A 63 -12.42 -15.09 -12.59
C LEU A 63 -11.66 -16.24 -11.92
N ARG A 64 -11.39 -16.17 -10.60
CA ARG A 64 -10.58 -17.16 -9.83
C ARG A 64 -9.22 -17.50 -10.46
N GLN A 65 -8.72 -16.66 -11.35
CA GLN A 65 -7.44 -16.79 -12.03
C GLN A 65 -6.41 -15.92 -11.31
N GLU A 66 -5.99 -16.35 -10.14
CA GLU A 66 -4.97 -15.64 -9.35
C GLU A 66 -3.63 -16.38 -9.50
N SER A 67 -2.61 -15.71 -10.04
CA SER A 67 -1.26 -16.29 -10.05
C SER A 67 -0.60 -16.13 -8.67
N PRO A 68 0.21 -17.09 -8.21
CA PRO A 68 0.90 -17.01 -6.92
C PRO A 68 1.80 -15.77 -6.80
N LEU A 69 2.42 -15.37 -7.91
CA LEU A 69 3.28 -14.19 -7.99
C LEU A 69 2.47 -12.88 -7.93
N GLY A 70 1.34 -12.80 -8.64
CA GLY A 70 0.46 -11.63 -8.60
C GLY A 70 -0.06 -11.34 -7.19
N LYS A 71 -0.44 -12.36 -6.43
CA LYS A 71 -0.94 -12.21 -5.04
C LYS A 71 -0.01 -11.43 -4.11
N ILE A 72 1.30 -11.52 -4.32
CA ILE A 72 2.30 -10.84 -3.51
C ILE A 72 2.68 -9.51 -4.15
N LEU A 73 2.77 -9.46 -5.48
CA LEU A 73 3.20 -8.27 -6.20
C LEU A 73 2.13 -7.18 -6.22
N ASP A 74 0.85 -7.53 -6.26
CA ASP A 74 -0.25 -6.56 -6.34
C ASP A 74 -0.33 -5.65 -5.10
N PRO A 75 -0.32 -6.18 -3.84
CA PRO A 75 -0.32 -5.34 -2.64
C PRO A 75 0.96 -4.50 -2.47
N VAL A 76 2.08 -4.97 -3.03
CA VAL A 76 3.35 -4.22 -3.00
C VAL A 76 3.30 -3.07 -3.99
N ALA A 77 2.87 -3.31 -5.23
CA ALA A 77 2.73 -2.29 -6.25
C ALA A 77 1.72 -1.22 -5.86
N ASP A 78 0.59 -1.60 -5.25
CA ASP A 78 -0.43 -0.67 -4.74
C ASP A 78 0.14 0.28 -3.67
N LYS A 79 0.83 -0.28 -2.66
CA LYS A 79 1.50 0.54 -1.65
C LYS A 79 2.59 1.42 -2.21
N LEU A 80 3.39 0.91 -3.16
CA LEU A 80 4.45 1.70 -3.80
C LEU A 80 3.87 2.88 -4.57
N LEU A 81 2.78 2.71 -5.30
CA LEU A 81 2.11 3.80 -6.01
C LEU A 81 1.69 4.92 -5.05
N ILE A 82 1.00 4.59 -3.95
CA ILE A 82 0.53 5.56 -2.98
C ILE A 82 1.71 6.24 -2.27
N GLN A 83 2.66 5.46 -1.74
CA GLN A 83 3.77 5.99 -0.94
C GLN A 83 4.76 6.81 -1.78
N ALA A 84 5.09 6.37 -3.00
CA ALA A 84 5.99 7.12 -3.88
C ALA A 84 5.36 8.45 -4.32
N THR A 85 4.07 8.44 -4.68
CA THR A 85 3.35 9.66 -5.06
C THR A 85 3.23 10.62 -3.88
N LEU A 86 2.89 10.11 -2.69
CA LEU A 86 2.79 10.91 -1.47
C LEU A 86 4.13 11.57 -1.11
N LEU A 87 5.23 10.79 -1.17
CA LEU A 87 6.56 11.29 -0.89
C LEU A 87 6.98 12.34 -1.92
N ALA A 88 6.74 12.09 -3.21
CA ALA A 88 7.00 13.07 -4.26
C ALA A 88 6.22 14.37 -4.02
N LEU A 89 4.93 14.30 -3.69
CA LEU A 89 4.11 15.48 -3.37
C LEU A 89 4.59 16.24 -2.13
N ALA A 90 5.12 15.55 -1.12
CA ALA A 90 5.67 16.19 0.08
C ALA A 90 7.03 16.86 -0.16
N LEU A 91 7.82 16.32 -1.10
CA LEU A 91 9.12 16.88 -1.51
C LEU A 91 8.98 17.98 -2.57
N VAL A 92 7.89 17.98 -3.33
CA VAL A 92 7.59 18.97 -4.37
C VAL A 92 6.86 20.16 -3.75
N GLY A 93 7.43 21.35 -3.89
CA GLY A 93 6.86 22.58 -3.35
C GLY A 93 7.91 23.65 -3.05
N ARG A 94 7.44 24.87 -2.76
CA ARG A 94 8.33 25.89 -2.19
C ARG A 94 8.57 25.57 -0.70
N PRO A 95 9.69 26.01 -0.10
CA PRO A 95 9.96 25.82 1.33
C PRO A 95 8.79 26.22 2.25
N ASN A 96 8.01 27.23 1.85
CA ASN A 96 6.87 27.76 2.60
C ASN A 96 5.48 27.36 2.04
N ALA A 97 5.43 26.57 0.96
CA ALA A 97 4.18 26.15 0.33
C ALA A 97 4.36 24.76 -0.29
N ARG A 98 4.56 23.76 0.57
CA ARG A 98 4.56 22.35 0.17
C ARG A 98 3.13 21.90 -0.08
N LEU A 99 2.93 21.06 -1.09
CA LEU A 99 1.60 20.54 -1.43
C LEU A 99 1.08 19.57 -0.37
N VAL A 100 1.98 18.90 0.35
CA VAL A 100 1.68 18.01 1.47
C VAL A 100 2.71 18.25 2.59
N PRO A 101 2.30 18.24 3.87
CA PRO A 101 3.25 18.27 4.97
C PRO A 101 4.20 17.07 4.95
N ASP A 102 5.49 17.32 5.13
CA ASP A 102 6.54 16.30 5.12
C ASP A 102 6.40 15.29 6.26
N TRP A 103 6.05 15.77 7.46
CA TRP A 103 5.77 14.91 8.61
C TRP A 103 4.69 13.87 8.32
N PHE A 104 3.70 14.21 7.50
CA PHE A 104 2.61 13.31 7.14
C PHE A 104 3.11 12.20 6.22
N ALA A 105 3.89 12.54 5.20
CA ALA A 105 4.49 11.57 4.29
C ALA A 105 5.42 10.61 5.04
N TYR A 106 6.31 11.13 5.90
CA TYR A 106 7.22 10.28 6.68
C TYR A 106 6.47 9.35 7.64
N LEU A 107 5.40 9.84 8.29
CA LEU A 107 4.57 9.01 9.17
C LEU A 107 3.91 7.87 8.39
N MET A 108 3.36 8.14 7.21
CA MET A 108 2.69 7.12 6.40
C MET A 108 3.66 6.07 5.88
N VAL A 109 4.84 6.48 5.41
CA VAL A 109 5.90 5.56 4.99
C VAL A 109 6.36 4.70 6.16
N ALA A 110 6.66 5.32 7.31
CA ALA A 110 7.08 4.61 8.51
C ALA A 110 6.03 3.58 8.98
N ARG A 111 4.74 3.96 8.99
CA ARG A 111 3.63 3.07 9.36
C ARG A 111 3.57 1.85 8.44
N ASP A 112 3.67 2.03 7.13
CA ASP A 112 3.62 0.91 6.19
C ASP A 112 4.87 0.02 6.27
N LEU A 113 6.05 0.59 6.49
CA LEU A 113 7.28 -0.16 6.77
C LEU A 113 7.17 -0.99 8.06
N CYS A 114 6.64 -0.41 9.14
CA CYS A 114 6.39 -1.12 10.40
C CYS A 114 5.42 -2.29 10.21
N LEU A 115 4.35 -2.11 9.44
CA LEU A 115 3.39 -3.19 9.15
C LEU A 115 4.01 -4.31 8.31
N LEU A 116 4.82 -3.97 7.29
CA LEU A 116 5.52 -4.96 6.47
C LEU A 116 6.56 -5.73 7.29
N TRP A 117 7.37 -5.03 8.08
CA TRP A 117 8.40 -5.63 8.93
C TRP A 117 7.79 -6.52 10.02
N GLY A 118 6.75 -6.04 10.71
CA GLY A 118 6.04 -6.81 11.72
C GLY A 118 5.38 -8.07 11.16
N GLY A 119 4.76 -7.96 9.96
CA GLY A 119 4.21 -9.11 9.25
C GLY A 119 5.28 -10.14 8.87
N PHE A 120 6.42 -9.68 8.34
CA PHE A 120 7.54 -10.55 7.99
C PHE A 120 8.14 -11.27 9.19
N LEU A 121 8.31 -10.58 10.32
CA LEU A 121 8.83 -11.18 11.55
C LEU A 121 7.88 -12.24 12.10
N LEU A 122 6.57 -11.97 12.12
CA LEU A 122 5.56 -12.94 12.55
C LEU A 122 5.49 -14.15 11.62
N TRP A 123 5.59 -13.96 10.31
CA TRP A 123 5.61 -15.06 9.35
C TRP A 123 6.77 -16.03 9.58
N LYS A 124 7.95 -15.52 9.98
CA LYS A 124 9.10 -16.37 10.36
C LYS A 124 8.88 -17.18 11.63
N VAL A 125 8.17 -16.63 12.61
CA VAL A 125 7.98 -17.27 13.93
C VAL A 125 6.75 -18.17 13.96
N LEU A 126 5.70 -17.83 13.20
CA LEU A 126 4.40 -18.49 13.18
C LEU A 126 4.00 -18.81 11.73
N PRO A 127 4.32 -20.01 11.21
CA PRO A 127 4.02 -20.41 9.83
C PRO A 127 2.52 -20.45 9.50
N THR A 128 1.64 -20.46 10.52
CA THR A 128 0.18 -20.52 10.40
C THR A 128 -0.51 -19.18 10.67
N PHE A 129 0.24 -18.08 10.79
CA PHE A 129 -0.34 -16.79 11.10
C PHE A 129 -1.04 -16.17 9.88
N GLU A 130 -2.37 -16.20 9.88
CA GLU A 130 -3.19 -15.46 8.93
C GLU A 130 -3.38 -14.01 9.41
N ILE A 131 -2.75 -13.05 8.74
CA ILE A 131 -2.95 -11.62 9.00
C ILE A 131 -4.38 -11.26 8.60
N ARG A 132 -5.27 -11.11 9.60
CA ARG A 132 -6.64 -10.66 9.35
C ARG A 132 -6.64 -9.16 9.04
N PRO A 133 -7.14 -8.73 7.86
CA PRO A 133 -7.22 -7.32 7.52
C PRO A 133 -8.26 -6.62 8.41
N HIS A 134 -7.83 -5.62 9.17
CA HIS A 134 -8.67 -4.81 10.03
C HIS A 134 -9.15 -3.54 9.31
N TRP A 135 -10.41 -3.15 9.56
CA TRP A 135 -11.10 -2.05 8.87
C TRP A 135 -10.43 -0.68 9.05
N THR A 136 -9.80 -0.44 10.20
CA THR A 136 -9.11 0.84 10.47
C THR A 136 -7.97 1.09 9.48
N GLY A 137 -7.30 0.03 9.03
CA GLY A 137 -6.24 0.13 8.03
C GLY A 137 -6.76 0.55 6.65
N LYS A 138 -7.96 0.09 6.27
CA LYS A 138 -8.62 0.46 5.01
C LYS A 138 -9.03 1.92 5.01
N ILE A 139 -9.59 2.40 6.12
CA ILE A 139 -10.00 3.81 6.29
C ILE A 139 -8.77 4.70 6.20
N ALA A 140 -7.67 4.36 6.88
CA ALA A 140 -6.43 5.12 6.81
C ALA A 140 -5.92 5.25 5.36
N THR A 141 -5.88 4.15 4.60
CA THR A 141 -5.45 4.19 3.18
C THR A 141 -6.41 5.00 2.31
N PHE A 142 -7.72 4.89 2.51
CA PHE A 142 -8.71 5.68 1.77
C PHE A 142 -8.54 7.19 2.04
N LEU A 143 -8.31 7.58 3.30
CA LEU A 143 -8.03 8.97 3.65
C LEU A 143 -6.72 9.45 3.03
N THR A 144 -5.68 8.62 2.98
CA THR A 144 -4.42 8.96 2.28
C THR A 144 -4.63 9.17 0.78
N LEU A 145 -5.43 8.33 0.12
CA LEU A 145 -5.79 8.54 -1.30
C LEU A 145 -6.52 9.87 -1.50
N LEU A 146 -7.42 10.23 -0.58
CA LEU A 146 -8.13 11.51 -0.60
C LEU A 146 -7.16 12.68 -0.40
N VAL A 147 -6.19 12.58 0.52
CA VAL A 147 -5.13 13.58 0.70
C VAL A 147 -4.34 13.77 -0.60
N ILE A 148 -3.91 12.69 -1.26
CA ILE A 148 -3.17 12.77 -2.53
C ILE A 148 -4.01 13.50 -3.59
N GLY A 149 -5.28 13.09 -3.77
CA GLY A 149 -6.18 13.74 -4.73
C GLY A 149 -6.44 15.21 -4.41
N ALA A 150 -6.65 15.55 -3.13
CA ALA A 150 -6.83 16.91 -2.67
C ALA A 150 -5.58 17.78 -2.88
N ALA A 151 -4.39 17.20 -2.71
CA ALA A 151 -3.11 17.87 -2.95
C ALA A 151 -2.95 18.23 -4.44
N PHE A 152 -3.27 17.30 -5.36
CA PHE A 152 -3.27 17.56 -6.80
C PHE A 152 -4.28 18.64 -7.23
N LEU A 153 -5.44 18.69 -6.56
CA LEU A 153 -6.49 19.68 -6.83
C LEU A 153 -6.23 21.04 -6.17
N GLY A 154 -5.25 21.13 -5.25
CA GLY A 154 -4.97 22.36 -4.51
C GLY A 154 -6.09 22.77 -3.54
N ILE A 155 -6.80 21.80 -2.97
CA ILE A 155 -7.93 22.06 -2.05
C ILE A 155 -7.40 22.63 -0.72
N ARG A 156 -8.02 23.72 -0.25
CA ARG A 156 -7.74 24.30 1.07
C ARG A 156 -8.24 23.38 2.19
N GLY A 157 -7.48 23.27 3.28
CA GLY A 157 -7.82 22.40 4.43
C GLY A 157 -7.14 21.03 4.41
N LEU A 158 -6.09 20.88 3.61
CA LEU A 158 -5.29 19.65 3.53
C LEU A 158 -4.70 19.24 4.89
N ASP A 159 -4.30 20.20 5.72
CA ASP A 159 -3.73 19.91 7.05
C ASP A 159 -4.70 19.14 7.96
N LEU A 160 -6.00 19.47 7.90
CA LEU A 160 -7.03 18.76 8.66
C LEU A 160 -7.19 17.33 8.14
N LEU A 161 -7.21 17.15 6.82
CA LEU A 161 -7.27 15.82 6.18
C LEU A 161 -6.05 14.97 6.53
N CYS A 162 -4.84 15.55 6.47
CA CYS A 162 -3.60 14.92 6.90
C CYS A 162 -3.64 14.55 8.39
N GLY A 163 -4.16 15.42 9.25
CA GLY A 163 -4.35 15.15 10.68
C GLY A 163 -5.31 13.98 10.94
N LEU A 164 -6.47 13.97 10.27
CA LEU A 164 -7.43 12.87 10.39
C LEU A 164 -6.84 11.55 9.87
N ALA A 165 -6.21 11.58 8.69
CA ALA A 165 -5.57 10.41 8.11
C ALA A 165 -4.46 9.85 9.02
N SER A 166 -3.62 10.72 9.61
CA SER A 166 -2.56 10.30 10.51
C SER A 166 -3.09 9.70 11.83
N LEU A 167 -4.17 10.26 12.40
CA LEU A 167 -4.84 9.69 13.57
C LEU A 167 -5.34 8.26 13.30
N PHE A 168 -5.99 8.04 12.17
CA PHE A 168 -6.45 6.70 11.78
C PHE A 168 -5.28 5.75 11.48
N ALA A 169 -4.20 6.25 10.87
CA ALA A 169 -3.00 5.44 10.60
C ALA A 169 -2.28 5.01 11.89
N VAL A 170 -2.12 5.91 12.85
CA VAL A 170 -1.51 5.62 14.16
C VAL A 170 -2.41 4.68 14.98
N SER A 171 -3.72 4.92 14.99
CA SER A 171 -4.69 4.01 15.63
C SER A 171 -4.64 2.62 15.03
N SER A 172 -4.61 2.52 13.69
CA SER A 172 -4.43 1.27 12.97
C SER A 172 -3.13 0.57 13.36
N LEU A 173 -2.01 1.30 13.42
CA LEU A 173 -0.73 0.75 13.82
C LEU A 173 -0.79 0.20 15.25
N GLY A 174 -1.42 0.91 16.19
CA GLY A 174 -1.61 0.45 17.57
C GLY A 174 -2.41 -0.86 17.65
N VAL A 175 -3.46 -1.01 16.84
CA VAL A 175 -4.25 -2.26 16.77
C VAL A 175 -3.41 -3.42 16.22
N TYR A 176 -2.70 -3.21 15.11
CA TYR A 176 -1.86 -4.25 14.51
C TYR A 176 -0.68 -4.63 15.40
N SER A 177 -0.02 -3.67 16.04
CA SER A 177 1.06 -3.92 16.98
C SER A 177 0.58 -4.73 18.18
N ARG A 178 -0.59 -4.41 18.76
CA ARG A 178 -1.18 -5.20 19.85
C ARG A 178 -1.50 -6.63 19.43
N TYR A 179 -2.03 -6.80 18.22
CA TYR A 179 -2.33 -8.13 17.66
C TYR A 179 -1.03 -8.93 17.44
N GLY A 180 0.00 -8.29 16.90
CA GLY A 180 1.32 -8.90 16.69
C GLY A 180 1.99 -9.33 17.99
N ILE A 181 2.06 -8.44 18.99
CA ILE A 181 2.66 -8.74 20.30
C ILE A 181 1.93 -9.89 20.99
N ARG A 182 0.59 -9.87 21.02
CA ARG A 182 -0.20 -10.98 21.61
C ARG A 182 0.07 -12.32 20.93
N SER A 183 0.25 -12.29 19.61
CA SER A 183 0.52 -13.49 18.82
C SER A 183 1.94 -14.00 19.05
N TRP A 184 2.91 -13.09 19.14
CA TRP A 184 4.29 -13.41 19.48
C TRP A 184 4.41 -14.01 20.88
N ILE A 185 3.79 -13.39 21.89
CA ILE A 185 3.75 -13.94 23.26
C ILE A 185 3.14 -15.34 23.24
N ARG A 186 1.99 -15.54 22.56
CA ARG A 186 1.37 -16.87 22.46
C ARG A 186 2.28 -17.90 21.78
N ALA A 187 3.06 -17.48 20.78
CA ALA A 187 4.06 -18.34 20.13
C ALA A 187 5.18 -18.75 21.11
N SER A 188 5.63 -17.82 21.96
CA SER A 188 6.66 -18.10 22.98
C SER A 188 6.19 -19.06 24.08
N TYR A 189 4.88 -19.25 24.25
CA TYR A 189 4.28 -20.21 25.19
C TYR A 189 3.89 -21.55 24.54
N LEU A 190 3.99 -21.70 23.21
CA LEU A 190 3.71 -22.95 22.52
C LEU A 190 5.00 -23.76 22.39
N ASP A 191 5.11 -24.87 23.13
CA ASP A 191 6.20 -25.83 22.96
C ASP A 191 6.24 -26.36 21.51
N PRO A 192 7.45 -26.51 20.90
CA PRO A 192 7.59 -26.99 19.52
C PRO A 192 6.95 -28.38 19.27
N CYS A 193 6.68 -29.15 20.32
CA CYS A 193 6.02 -30.46 20.26
C CYS A 193 4.51 -30.41 19.95
N GLN A 194 3.85 -29.25 20.05
CA GLN A 194 2.40 -29.12 19.76
C GLN A 194 2.08 -28.48 18.41
N LEU A 195 3.10 -28.13 17.62
CA LEU A 195 2.88 -27.66 16.25
C LEU A 195 2.25 -28.82 15.43
N PRO A 196 1.05 -28.65 14.85
CA PRO A 196 0.45 -29.70 14.05
C PRO A 196 1.39 -30.02 12.88
N SER A 197 1.92 -31.24 12.88
CA SER A 197 2.77 -31.74 11.81
C SER A 197 2.05 -31.59 10.47
N GLN A 198 2.69 -30.88 9.53
CA GLN A 198 2.16 -30.62 8.19
C GLN A 198 1.92 -31.90 7.35
N ASP A 199 2.16 -33.09 7.90
CA ASP A 199 2.25 -34.33 7.16
C ASP A 199 0.90 -34.96 6.78
N ARG A 200 -0.23 -34.37 7.21
CA ARG A 200 -1.57 -34.96 6.98
C ARG A 200 -2.38 -34.36 5.82
N ARG A 201 -1.82 -33.44 5.02
CA ARG A 201 -2.51 -32.83 3.84
C ARG A 201 -2.05 -33.33 2.46
N LYS A 202 -1.20 -34.36 2.37
CA LYS A 202 -0.81 -35.00 1.09
C LYS A 202 -1.44 -36.39 0.85
N LYS A 203 -2.57 -36.73 1.48
CA LYS A 203 -3.39 -37.89 1.08
C LYS A 203 -4.76 -37.44 0.60
N THR A 204 -4.81 -36.96 -0.64
CA THR A 204 -6.04 -37.00 -1.43
C THR A 204 -6.35 -38.48 -1.70
N PRO A 205 -7.58 -38.98 -1.44
CA PRO A 205 -7.93 -40.33 -1.84
C PRO A 205 -8.02 -40.37 -3.36
N GLN A 206 -7.20 -41.22 -3.97
CA GLN A 206 -7.27 -41.57 -5.38
C GLN A 206 -8.61 -42.29 -5.63
N LYS A 207 -9.61 -41.53 -6.06
CA LYS A 207 -10.82 -42.07 -6.69
C LYS A 207 -10.51 -42.31 -8.16
N SER A 208 -10.59 -43.55 -8.60
CA SER A 208 -10.77 -43.92 -10.00
C SER A 208 -11.90 -44.96 -10.09
N PRO A 209 -13.07 -44.60 -10.64
CA PRO A 209 -14.09 -45.53 -11.13
C PRO A 209 -13.99 -45.68 -12.67
N PRO A 210 -14.80 -46.54 -13.32
CA PRO A 210 -15.47 -47.75 -12.84
C PRO A 210 -14.73 -49.04 -13.22
#